data_AF-A0A7K6UAP2-F1
#
_entry.id   AF-A0A7K6UAP2-F1
#
_cell.length_a   1.000
_cell.length_b   1.000
_cell.length_c   1.000
_cell.angle_alpha   90.00
_cell.angle_beta   90.00
_cell.angle_gamma   90.00
#
_symmetry.space_group_name_H-M   'P 1'
#
loop_
_entity.id
_entity.type
_entity.pdbx_description
1 polymer ?
#
loop_
_entity_poly.entity_id
_entity_poly.type
_entity_poly.pdbx_seq_one_letter_code
_entity_poly.pdbx_strand_id
1 'polypeptide(L)'
;MEAGDGTEETPLPLELSRFQLSEEYGFLLPHPLTELPAPYSPWMEIAHDLPQLIASHRLRSRVHQMPQLSTRHLQGREELHLAHLVLSFITMGYLWQEGEEGTVKVLPQNLAVPFWEVSQALGLPPILSHADFVLANWRRKNPNRNLDTIISLPGGESLRGFILVTLLVEKAAVPGIKAIVQAIRAILQQDEETLHKALQELAGAIGDMSEALKQMHDYVDPAVFYAVIRIFLSGWKDNPAMPDGLIYEGVSDQPMAYSGGSAAQSTVLHAFDEFLGIRHSEESTTFLHRMRDYMPPPHRAFVEEIHCAPSLKQHVLSSGDARLCAAFNQCVSALADLRSYHITIVTKYITVAAAKAKAEQAELGNRAGPSTGKPLSALESKGTGGSHIFCFLKSVRDTTREGMISA
;
A
#
# COMPACT_ATOMS: atom_id res chain seq x y z
N MET A 1 31.53 39.68 26.98
CA MET A 1 31.88 38.75 25.90
C MET A 1 30.68 37.87 25.67
N GLU A 2 29.96 38.22 24.61
CA GLU A 2 29.04 37.45 23.76
C GLU A 2 28.22 36.32 24.40
N ALA A 3 26.93 36.62 24.56
CA ALA A 3 25.85 35.64 24.52
C ALA A 3 25.77 35.07 23.10
N GLY A 4 25.84 33.75 22.97
CA GLY A 4 25.62 33.05 21.72
C GLY A 4 24.14 33.16 21.32
N ASP A 5 23.92 33.85 20.22
CA ASP A 5 22.66 33.92 19.48
C ASP A 5 22.37 32.53 18.91
N GLY A 6 21.55 31.76 19.62
CA GLY A 6 20.98 30.52 19.11
C GLY A 6 19.92 30.90 18.10
N THR A 7 20.26 30.94 16.82
CA THR A 7 19.30 31.02 15.73
C THR A 7 18.29 29.89 15.90
N GLU A 8 17.08 30.21 16.38
CA GLU A 8 15.90 29.37 16.19
C GLU A 8 15.74 29.23 14.68
N GLU A 9 16.16 28.08 14.13
CA GLU A 9 15.83 27.71 12.76
C GLU A 9 14.32 27.74 12.64
N THR A 10 13.81 28.74 11.92
CA THR A 10 12.39 28.81 11.60
C THR A 10 12.05 27.54 10.83
N PRO A 11 11.07 26.72 11.28
CA PRO A 11 10.75 25.48 10.59
C PRO A 11 10.48 25.76 9.11
N LEU A 12 11.23 25.10 8.22
CA LEU A 12 11.05 25.25 6.79
C LEU A 12 9.59 24.95 6.43
N PRO A 13 8.93 25.74 5.56
CA PRO A 13 7.56 25.50 5.17
C PRO A 13 7.36 24.05 4.71
N LEU A 14 6.28 23.42 5.16
CA LEU A 14 5.87 22.11 4.68
C LEU A 14 5.50 22.26 3.20
N GLU A 15 6.37 21.80 2.30
CA GLU A 15 6.17 21.84 0.84
C GLU A 15 6.17 20.41 0.29
N LEU A 16 5.15 20.07 -0.51
CA LEU A 16 4.98 18.71 -1.04
C LEU A 16 6.18 18.21 -1.85
N SER A 17 6.82 19.10 -2.60
CA SER A 17 7.99 18.79 -3.43
C SER A 17 9.19 18.26 -2.62
N ARG A 18 9.39 18.72 -1.37
CA ARG A 18 10.46 18.21 -0.47
C ARG A 18 10.31 16.72 -0.19
N PHE A 19 9.09 16.23 -0.20
CA PHE A 19 8.73 14.84 0.06
C PHE A 19 8.46 14.06 -1.25
N GLN A 20 8.74 14.68 -2.39
CA GLN A 20 8.50 14.13 -3.73
C GLN A 20 7.03 13.83 -4.02
N LEU A 21 6.11 14.57 -3.39
CA LEU A 21 4.68 14.48 -3.63
C LEU A 21 4.28 15.41 -4.78
N SER A 22 3.38 14.92 -5.62
CA SER A 22 2.82 15.67 -6.74
C SER A 22 1.61 16.50 -6.28
N GLU A 23 1.52 17.75 -6.74
CA GLU A 23 0.33 18.58 -6.55
C GLU A 23 -0.93 18.00 -7.23
N GLU A 24 -0.77 17.27 -8.34
CA GLU A 24 -1.87 16.62 -9.05
C GLU A 24 -2.13 15.22 -8.52
N TYR A 25 -1.08 14.47 -8.17
CA TYR A 25 -1.15 13.03 -7.94
C TYR A 25 -0.88 12.58 -6.50
N GLY A 26 -0.50 13.49 -5.60
CA GLY A 26 -0.15 13.16 -4.21
C GLY A 26 1.03 12.21 -4.14
N PHE A 27 0.84 11.06 -3.49
CA PHE A 27 1.85 10.00 -3.35
C PHE A 27 1.98 9.09 -4.58
N LEU A 28 1.05 9.16 -5.55
CA LEU A 28 1.17 8.39 -6.79
C LEU A 28 2.39 8.88 -7.59
N LEU A 29 3.15 7.96 -8.17
CA LEU A 29 4.26 8.32 -9.07
C LEU A 29 3.65 8.99 -10.32
N PRO A 30 3.95 10.27 -10.60
CA PRO A 30 3.44 10.91 -11.80
C PRO A 30 4.13 10.33 -13.04
N HIS A 31 3.35 10.06 -14.09
CA HIS A 31 3.85 9.58 -15.39
C HIS A 31 4.83 8.39 -15.28
N PRO A 32 4.42 7.29 -14.63
CA PRO A 32 5.30 6.14 -14.45
C PRO A 32 5.75 5.60 -15.81
N LEU A 33 7.04 5.24 -15.88
CA LEU A 33 7.63 4.63 -17.06
C LEU A 33 6.99 3.26 -17.29
N THR A 34 6.75 2.89 -18.55
CA THR A 34 6.11 1.61 -18.90
C THR A 34 7.09 0.58 -19.47
N GLU A 35 8.29 0.99 -19.84
CA GLU A 35 9.32 0.13 -20.44
C GLU A 35 10.70 0.52 -19.91
N LEU A 36 11.49 -0.48 -19.49
CA LEU A 36 12.88 -0.25 -19.11
C LEU A 36 13.79 -0.14 -20.36
N PRO A 37 14.97 0.48 -20.23
CA PRO A 37 15.97 0.51 -21.30
C PRO A 37 16.36 -0.89 -21.81
N ALA A 38 16.80 -0.97 -23.07
CA ALA A 38 17.07 -2.23 -23.78
C ALA A 38 17.90 -3.29 -23.02
N PRO A 39 18.94 -2.96 -22.21
CA PRO A 39 19.66 -3.95 -21.42
C PRO A 39 18.78 -4.76 -20.45
N TYR A 40 17.62 -4.23 -20.07
CA TYR A 40 16.65 -4.82 -19.14
C TYR A 40 15.48 -5.54 -19.84
N SER A 41 15.55 -5.73 -21.17
CA SER A 41 14.52 -6.47 -21.91
C SER A 41 14.23 -7.87 -21.35
N PRO A 42 15.20 -8.65 -20.82
CA PRO A 42 14.88 -9.95 -20.24
C PRO A 42 13.92 -9.88 -19.04
N TRP A 43 13.99 -8.82 -18.24
CA TRP A 43 13.03 -8.59 -17.15
C TRP A 43 11.65 -8.23 -17.70
N MET A 44 11.60 -7.31 -18.67
CA MET A 44 10.35 -6.86 -19.28
C MET A 44 9.62 -7.99 -20.02
N GLU A 45 10.34 -8.83 -20.75
CA GLU A 45 9.77 -10.01 -21.45
C GLU A 45 9.05 -10.95 -20.46
N ILE A 46 9.68 -11.26 -19.32
CA ILE A 46 9.05 -12.11 -18.30
C ILE A 46 7.83 -11.39 -17.69
N ALA A 47 7.95 -10.09 -17.42
CA ALA A 47 6.89 -9.31 -16.80
C ALA A 47 5.64 -9.18 -17.69
N HIS A 48 5.82 -9.02 -19.01
CA HIS A 48 4.73 -8.94 -19.97
C HIS A 48 3.95 -10.25 -20.12
N ASP A 49 4.65 -11.38 -20.08
CA ASP A 49 4.05 -12.72 -20.18
C ASP A 49 3.74 -13.33 -18.79
N LEU A 50 3.86 -12.55 -17.72
CA LEU A 50 3.86 -13.06 -16.35
C LEU A 50 2.60 -13.88 -16.00
N PRO A 51 1.36 -13.41 -16.27
CA PRO A 51 0.17 -14.22 -16.01
C PRO A 51 0.17 -15.57 -16.76
N GLN A 52 0.62 -15.58 -18.02
CA GLN A 52 0.67 -16.77 -18.86
C GLN A 52 1.76 -17.73 -18.40
N LEU A 53 2.92 -17.22 -17.98
CA LEU A 53 4.02 -18.02 -17.44
C LEU A 53 3.63 -18.69 -16.11
N ILE A 54 2.90 -17.99 -15.25
CA ILE A 54 2.35 -18.55 -14.00
C ILE A 54 1.29 -19.61 -14.31
N ALA A 55 0.30 -19.30 -15.15
CA ALA A 55 -0.78 -20.22 -15.50
C ALA A 55 -0.28 -21.50 -16.20
N SER A 56 0.87 -21.43 -16.89
CA SER A 56 1.51 -22.58 -17.52
C SER A 56 2.60 -23.23 -16.68
N HIS A 57 2.80 -22.81 -15.42
CA HIS A 57 3.84 -23.32 -14.51
C HIS A 57 5.28 -23.22 -15.05
N ARG A 58 5.53 -22.27 -15.95
CA ARG A 58 6.84 -22.08 -16.62
C ARG A 58 7.67 -20.94 -16.05
N LEU A 59 7.11 -20.10 -15.18
CA LEU A 59 7.80 -18.92 -14.67
C LEU A 59 9.11 -19.27 -13.97
N ARG A 60 9.12 -20.26 -13.07
CA ARG A 60 10.36 -20.69 -12.37
C ARG A 60 11.47 -21.09 -13.35
N SER A 61 11.15 -21.89 -14.35
CA SER A 61 12.10 -22.29 -15.40
C SER A 61 12.63 -21.07 -16.18
N ARG A 62 11.75 -20.13 -16.53
CA ARG A 62 12.12 -18.91 -17.23
C ARG A 62 13.02 -18.00 -16.38
N VAL A 63 12.74 -17.88 -15.08
CA VAL A 63 13.58 -17.14 -14.13
C VAL A 63 14.96 -17.79 -14.00
N HIS A 64 15.08 -19.11 -13.92
CA HIS A 64 16.40 -19.77 -13.89
C HIS A 64 17.23 -19.56 -15.16
N GLN A 65 16.59 -19.39 -16.32
CA GLN A 65 17.25 -19.09 -17.59
C GLN A 65 17.54 -17.59 -17.79
N MET A 66 17.02 -16.73 -16.91
CA MET A 66 17.20 -15.28 -16.99
C MET A 66 18.67 -14.92 -16.70
N PRO A 67 19.32 -14.08 -17.53
CA PRO A 67 20.65 -13.60 -17.20
C PRO A 67 20.60 -12.73 -15.93
N GLN A 68 21.65 -12.79 -15.10
CA GLN A 68 21.82 -11.82 -14.03
C GLN A 68 22.22 -10.47 -14.63
N LEU A 69 21.33 -9.49 -14.54
CA LEU A 69 21.55 -8.15 -15.07
C LEU A 69 22.06 -7.21 -13.97
N SER A 70 23.01 -6.32 -14.32
CA SER A 70 23.51 -5.30 -13.40
C SER A 70 22.56 -4.11 -13.33
N THR A 71 22.30 -3.62 -12.11
CA THR A 71 21.46 -2.44 -11.85
C THR A 71 22.16 -1.10 -12.13
N ARG A 72 23.47 -1.11 -12.41
CA ARG A 72 24.30 0.10 -12.59
C ARG A 72 23.90 1.01 -13.74
N HIS A 73 23.09 0.52 -14.69
CA HIS A 73 22.62 1.30 -15.84
C HIS A 73 21.20 1.84 -15.65
N LEU A 74 20.54 1.55 -14.52
CA LEU A 74 19.27 2.18 -14.16
C LEU A 74 19.55 3.63 -13.77
N GLN A 75 18.83 4.55 -14.40
CA GLN A 75 19.01 5.99 -14.21
C GLN A 75 17.73 6.64 -13.70
N GLY A 76 17.87 7.44 -12.66
CA GLY A 76 16.77 8.22 -12.12
C GLY A 76 15.73 7.38 -11.38
N ARG A 77 14.72 8.10 -10.88
CA ARG A 77 13.72 7.54 -9.97
C ARG A 77 12.71 6.66 -10.72
N GLU A 78 12.36 7.04 -11.94
CA GLU A 78 11.34 6.39 -12.76
C GLU A 78 11.79 5.00 -13.20
N GLU A 79 13.03 4.84 -13.65
CA GLU A 79 13.59 3.52 -14.01
C GLU A 79 13.75 2.63 -12.78
N LEU A 80 14.18 3.18 -11.63
CA LEU A 80 14.28 2.42 -10.39
C LEU A 80 12.91 1.91 -9.93
N HIS A 81 11.86 2.75 -9.93
CA HIS A 81 10.52 2.30 -9.57
C HIS A 81 9.96 1.27 -10.55
N LEU A 82 10.16 1.42 -11.86
CA LEU A 82 9.72 0.40 -12.83
C LEU A 82 10.50 -0.91 -12.65
N ALA A 83 11.81 -0.85 -12.40
CA ALA A 83 12.60 -2.04 -12.12
C ALA A 83 12.13 -2.74 -10.83
N HIS A 84 11.87 -1.99 -9.76
CA HIS A 84 11.34 -2.55 -8.51
C HIS A 84 9.95 -3.18 -8.71
N LEU A 85 9.07 -2.51 -9.47
CA LEU A 85 7.76 -3.03 -9.85
C LEU A 85 7.89 -4.36 -10.61
N VAL A 86 8.72 -4.42 -11.64
CA VAL A 86 8.91 -5.63 -12.45
C VAL A 86 9.49 -6.77 -11.61
N LEU A 87 10.58 -6.53 -10.89
CA LEU A 87 11.28 -7.54 -10.11
C LEU A 87 10.42 -8.06 -8.95
N SER A 88 9.64 -7.19 -8.31
CA SER A 88 8.70 -7.59 -7.26
C SER A 88 7.56 -8.46 -7.81
N PHE A 89 6.96 -8.11 -8.94
CA PHE A 89 5.91 -8.93 -9.58
C PHE A 89 6.44 -10.30 -10.01
N ILE A 90 7.63 -10.37 -10.62
CA ILE A 90 8.29 -11.63 -10.96
C ILE A 90 8.54 -12.47 -9.70
N THR A 91 9.00 -11.84 -8.61
CA THR A 91 9.25 -12.51 -7.32
C THR A 91 7.97 -13.11 -6.73
N MET A 92 6.87 -12.35 -6.71
CA MET A 92 5.59 -12.86 -6.20
C MET A 92 5.06 -14.02 -7.05
N GLY A 93 5.17 -13.92 -8.38
CA GLY A 93 4.83 -15.02 -9.28
C GLY A 93 5.71 -16.25 -9.04
N TYR A 94 7.03 -16.06 -8.93
CA TYR A 94 8.00 -17.14 -8.75
C TYR A 94 7.73 -17.93 -7.46
N LEU A 95 7.45 -17.21 -6.38
CA LEU A 95 7.17 -17.80 -5.08
C LEU A 95 5.82 -18.53 -5.07
N TRP A 96 4.76 -17.86 -5.52
CA TRP A 96 3.38 -18.30 -5.31
C TRP A 96 2.73 -19.05 -6.49
N GLN A 97 3.41 -19.27 -7.63
CA GLN A 97 2.80 -19.95 -8.79
C GLN A 97 2.22 -21.34 -8.47
N GLU A 98 2.78 -22.05 -7.49
CA GLU A 98 2.33 -23.39 -7.07
C GLU A 98 1.43 -23.36 -5.82
N GLY A 99 0.91 -22.20 -5.42
CA GLY A 99 0.09 -22.09 -4.22
C GLY A 99 0.89 -22.16 -2.91
N GLU A 100 0.18 -22.32 -1.78
CA GLU A 100 0.76 -22.40 -0.43
C GLU A 100 1.54 -23.71 -0.19
N GLU A 101 1.22 -24.79 -0.91
CA GLU A 101 1.86 -26.10 -0.72
C GLU A 101 3.16 -26.25 -1.54
N GLY A 102 3.34 -25.46 -2.60
CA GLY A 102 4.49 -25.54 -3.51
C GLY A 102 5.50 -24.41 -3.34
N THR A 103 5.62 -23.84 -2.13
CA THR A 103 6.54 -22.72 -1.85
C THR A 103 8.01 -23.09 -2.03
N VAL A 104 8.84 -22.08 -2.28
CA VAL A 104 10.29 -22.21 -2.45
C VAL A 104 11.01 -21.40 -1.37
N LYS A 105 12.11 -21.96 -0.84
CA LYS A 105 12.87 -21.33 0.24
C LYS A 105 13.94 -20.34 -0.23
N VAL A 106 14.28 -20.37 -1.53
CA VAL A 106 15.38 -19.60 -2.10
C VAL A 106 14.89 -18.85 -3.34
N LEU A 107 15.13 -17.55 -3.36
CA LEU A 107 15.02 -16.70 -4.55
C LEU A 107 16.36 -16.74 -5.31
N PRO A 108 16.38 -17.16 -6.58
CA PRO A 108 17.62 -17.34 -7.34
C PRO A 108 18.42 -16.05 -7.48
N GLN A 109 19.76 -16.16 -7.47
CA GLN A 109 20.69 -15.01 -7.45
C GLN A 109 20.43 -13.99 -8.57
N ASN A 110 20.11 -14.47 -9.77
CA ASN A 110 19.86 -13.65 -10.95
C ASN A 110 18.61 -12.76 -10.83
N LEU A 111 17.70 -13.07 -9.91
CA LEU A 111 16.55 -12.24 -9.53
C LEU A 111 16.78 -11.54 -8.18
N ALA A 112 17.33 -12.25 -7.20
CA ALA A 112 17.50 -11.77 -5.83
C ALA A 112 18.47 -10.59 -5.71
N VAL A 113 19.66 -10.67 -6.33
CA VAL A 113 20.69 -9.62 -6.27
C VAL A 113 20.19 -8.30 -6.88
N PRO A 114 19.73 -8.24 -8.15
CA PRO A 114 19.28 -6.98 -8.70
C PRO A 114 18.04 -6.44 -7.98
N PHE A 115 17.14 -7.31 -7.50
CA PHE A 115 15.98 -6.85 -6.74
C PHE A 115 16.42 -6.18 -5.44
N TRP A 116 17.32 -6.81 -4.68
CA TRP A 116 17.86 -6.21 -3.47
C TRP A 116 18.59 -4.88 -3.74
N GLU A 117 19.43 -4.81 -4.76
CA GLU A 117 20.16 -3.58 -5.12
C GLU A 117 19.19 -2.42 -5.44
N VAL A 118 18.14 -2.67 -6.24
CA VAL A 118 17.11 -1.65 -6.54
C VAL A 118 16.33 -1.27 -5.29
N SER A 119 15.97 -2.24 -4.45
CA SER A 119 15.30 -2.01 -3.17
C SER A 119 16.13 -1.10 -2.25
N GLN A 120 17.44 -1.34 -2.13
CA GLN A 120 18.34 -0.47 -1.38
C GLN A 120 18.40 0.94 -1.96
N ALA A 121 18.49 1.08 -3.28
CA ALA A 121 18.53 2.38 -3.94
C ALA A 121 17.25 3.22 -3.72
N LEU A 122 16.09 2.56 -3.61
CA LEU A 122 14.81 3.22 -3.32
C LEU A 122 14.51 3.37 -1.82
N GLY A 123 15.27 2.70 -0.95
CA GLY A 123 14.97 2.62 0.48
C GLY A 123 13.67 1.85 0.78
N LEU A 124 13.37 0.84 -0.05
CA LEU A 124 12.23 -0.07 0.07
C LEU A 124 12.71 -1.49 0.39
N PRO A 125 11.86 -2.37 0.94
CA PRO A 125 12.20 -3.78 1.10
C PRO A 125 12.05 -4.55 -0.23
N PRO A 126 12.84 -5.62 -0.46
CA PRO A 126 12.72 -6.49 -1.63
C PRO A 126 11.49 -7.40 -1.54
N ILE A 127 10.31 -6.80 -1.59
CA ILE A 127 9.02 -7.48 -1.73
C ILE A 127 8.05 -6.56 -2.48
N LEU A 128 7.02 -7.12 -3.09
CA LEU A 128 5.92 -6.33 -3.64
C LEU A 128 5.21 -5.54 -2.55
N SER A 129 5.32 -4.21 -2.62
CA SER A 129 4.70 -3.27 -1.68
C SER A 129 3.57 -2.48 -2.33
N HIS A 130 2.81 -1.72 -1.54
CA HIS A 130 1.82 -0.76 -2.04
C HIS A 130 2.42 0.30 -2.97
N ALA A 131 3.68 0.71 -2.72
CA ALA A 131 4.39 1.66 -3.56
C ALA A 131 4.57 1.16 -4.99
N ASP A 132 4.79 -0.14 -5.15
CA ASP A 132 4.90 -0.80 -6.45
C ASP A 132 3.51 -1.06 -7.01
N PHE A 133 2.72 -1.82 -6.26
CA PHE A 133 1.49 -2.45 -6.72
C PHE A 133 0.41 -1.44 -7.09
N VAL A 134 0.41 -0.27 -6.45
CA VAL A 134 -0.59 0.79 -6.65
C VAL A 134 0.06 2.08 -7.16
N LEU A 135 1.03 2.62 -6.42
CA LEU A 135 1.49 4.00 -6.67
C LEU A 135 2.25 4.14 -8.00
N ALA A 136 2.95 3.09 -8.43
CA ALA A 136 3.74 3.07 -9.67
C ALA A 136 3.11 2.23 -10.80
N ASN A 137 2.17 1.31 -10.51
CA ASN A 137 1.64 0.36 -11.51
C ASN A 137 0.42 0.88 -12.28
N TRP A 138 0.55 2.00 -12.98
CA TRP A 138 -0.55 2.55 -13.78
C TRP A 138 -0.08 3.25 -15.04
N ARG A 139 -0.94 3.37 -16.05
CA ARG A 139 -0.68 4.17 -17.26
C ARG A 139 -1.99 4.68 -17.83
N ARG A 140 -1.92 5.75 -18.62
CA ARG A 140 -3.06 6.23 -19.42
C ARG A 140 -3.11 5.48 -20.75
N LYS A 141 -4.27 4.93 -21.12
CA LYS A 141 -4.57 4.43 -22.46
C LYS A 141 -4.75 5.61 -23.40
N ASN A 142 -3.98 5.64 -24.48
CA ASN A 142 -4.22 6.54 -25.60
C ASN A 142 -5.18 5.86 -26.60
N PRO A 143 -6.18 6.55 -27.18
CA PRO A 143 -6.55 7.97 -27.03
C PRO A 143 -7.64 8.26 -25.97
N ASN A 144 -8.22 7.24 -25.33
CA ASN A 144 -9.46 7.39 -24.54
C ASN A 144 -9.26 7.86 -23.08
N ARG A 145 -8.03 8.20 -22.65
CA ARG A 145 -7.68 8.62 -21.28
C ARG A 145 -8.07 7.64 -20.15
N ASN A 146 -8.50 6.41 -20.48
CA ASN A 146 -8.79 5.37 -19.50
C ASN A 146 -7.50 4.83 -18.85
N LEU A 147 -7.54 4.45 -17.57
CA LEU A 147 -6.38 3.91 -16.89
C LEU A 147 -6.16 2.41 -17.18
N ASP A 148 -4.91 1.98 -17.17
CA ASP A 148 -4.51 0.58 -17.19
C ASP A 148 -3.36 0.31 -16.22
N THR A 149 -3.11 -0.96 -15.91
CA THR A 149 -1.91 -1.40 -15.21
C THR A 149 -0.73 -1.55 -16.18
N ILE A 150 0.49 -1.46 -15.64
CA ILE A 150 1.72 -1.70 -16.41
C ILE A 150 2.03 -3.19 -16.41
N ILE A 151 2.15 -3.78 -15.21
CA ILE A 151 2.39 -5.21 -14.99
C ILE A 151 1.19 -5.84 -14.28
N SER A 152 0.89 -7.09 -14.61
CA SER A 152 -0.23 -7.84 -14.04
C SER A 152 0.19 -9.23 -13.54
N LEU A 153 -0.53 -9.69 -12.52
CA LEU A 153 -0.50 -11.05 -11.97
C LEU A 153 -1.81 -11.77 -12.37
N PRO A 154 -1.97 -13.07 -12.05
CA PRO A 154 -3.24 -13.75 -12.24
C PRO A 154 -4.39 -13.06 -11.49
N GLY A 155 -5.57 -13.05 -12.12
CA GLY A 155 -6.77 -12.37 -11.61
C GLY A 155 -7.49 -11.51 -12.66
N GLY A 156 -6.88 -11.28 -13.82
CA GLY A 156 -7.52 -10.64 -14.99
C GLY A 156 -8.11 -9.26 -14.65
N GLU A 157 -9.33 -9.00 -15.13
CA GLU A 157 -10.02 -7.73 -14.87
C GLU A 157 -10.25 -7.46 -13.38
N SER A 158 -10.42 -8.47 -12.53
CA SER A 158 -10.56 -8.27 -11.08
C SER A 158 -9.27 -7.75 -10.44
N LEU A 159 -8.09 -8.20 -10.90
CA LEU A 159 -6.81 -7.68 -10.41
C LEU A 159 -6.61 -6.23 -10.88
N ARG A 160 -6.88 -5.98 -12.16
CA ARG A 160 -6.83 -4.64 -12.75
C ARG A 160 -7.77 -3.70 -12.00
N GLY A 161 -9.00 -4.14 -11.73
CA GLY A 161 -9.99 -3.43 -10.93
C GLY A 161 -9.49 -3.13 -9.52
N PHE A 162 -8.92 -4.12 -8.84
CA PHE A 162 -8.39 -3.96 -7.49
C PHE A 162 -7.30 -2.88 -7.43
N ILE A 163 -6.31 -2.95 -8.34
CA ILE A 163 -5.23 -1.96 -8.41
C ILE A 163 -5.76 -0.56 -8.73
N LEU A 164 -6.58 -0.43 -9.78
CA LEU A 164 -7.04 0.87 -10.26
C LEU A 164 -8.04 1.53 -9.31
N VAL A 165 -8.93 0.77 -8.67
CA VAL A 165 -9.81 1.32 -7.63
C VAL A 165 -8.99 1.82 -6.45
N THR A 166 -7.99 1.06 -5.99
CA THR A 166 -7.11 1.53 -4.91
C THR A 166 -6.30 2.77 -5.33
N LEU A 167 -5.86 2.86 -6.58
CA LEU A 167 -5.25 4.07 -7.13
C LEU A 167 -6.22 5.27 -7.12
N LEU A 168 -7.50 5.06 -7.45
CA LEU A 168 -8.50 6.12 -7.40
C LEU A 168 -8.74 6.62 -5.96
N VAL A 169 -8.67 5.73 -4.96
CA VAL A 169 -8.70 6.11 -3.54
C VAL A 169 -7.51 7.01 -3.20
N GLU A 170 -6.28 6.61 -3.58
CA GLU A 170 -5.08 7.44 -3.40
C GLU A 170 -5.20 8.80 -4.12
N LYS A 171 -5.74 8.81 -5.34
CA LYS A 171 -5.94 10.03 -6.13
C LYS A 171 -6.98 10.97 -5.52
N ALA A 172 -8.03 10.43 -4.90
CA ALA A 172 -9.08 11.17 -4.22
C ALA A 172 -8.57 11.84 -2.93
N ALA A 173 -7.51 11.30 -2.32
CA ALA A 173 -6.90 11.86 -1.12
C ALA A 173 -6.11 13.17 -1.36
N VAL A 174 -5.76 13.48 -2.61
CA VAL A 174 -4.85 14.61 -2.95
C VAL A 174 -5.31 15.95 -2.36
N PRO A 175 -6.58 16.36 -2.43
CA PRO A 175 -7.03 17.58 -1.78
C PRO A 175 -6.82 17.55 -0.26
N GLY A 176 -7.03 16.39 0.40
CA GLY A 176 -6.78 16.21 1.83
C GLY A 176 -5.30 16.32 2.21
N ILE A 177 -4.39 15.81 1.38
CA ILE A 177 -2.94 15.97 1.56
C ILE A 177 -2.56 17.46 1.53
N LYS A 178 -3.11 18.21 0.57
CA LYS A 178 -2.89 19.66 0.44
C LYS A 178 -3.51 20.43 1.61
N ALA A 179 -4.69 20.01 2.06
CA ALA A 179 -5.37 20.58 3.21
C ALA A 179 -4.54 20.44 4.50
N ILE A 180 -3.84 19.33 4.71
CA ILE A 180 -2.90 19.18 5.83
C ILE A 180 -1.83 20.27 5.81
N VAL A 181 -1.22 20.51 4.66
CA VAL A 181 -0.19 21.55 4.49
C VAL A 181 -0.74 22.93 4.81
N GLN A 182 -1.92 23.24 4.28
CA GLN A 182 -2.58 24.52 4.52
C GLN A 182 -2.97 24.69 5.99
N ALA A 183 -3.48 23.64 6.64
CA ALA A 183 -3.90 23.68 8.02
C ALA A 183 -2.72 23.86 8.98
N ILE A 184 -1.60 23.17 8.76
CA ILE A 184 -0.38 23.35 9.57
C ILE A 184 0.11 24.81 9.46
N ARG A 185 0.11 25.37 8.24
CA ARG A 185 0.45 26.79 8.03
C ARG A 185 -0.53 27.72 8.75
N ALA A 186 -1.83 27.44 8.67
CA ALA A 186 -2.87 28.23 9.30
C ALA A 186 -2.75 28.24 10.83
N ILE A 187 -2.43 27.10 11.44
CA ILE A 187 -2.16 27.00 12.89
C ILE A 187 -0.97 27.90 13.29
N LEU A 188 0.14 27.83 12.55
CA LEU A 188 1.32 28.65 12.81
C LEU A 188 1.05 30.16 12.65
N GLN A 189 0.12 30.53 11.76
CA GLN A 189 -0.26 31.92 11.50
C GLN A 189 -1.46 32.39 12.32
N GLN A 190 -2.04 31.52 13.15
CA GLN A 190 -3.28 31.78 13.89
C GLN A 190 -4.44 32.22 12.98
N ASP A 191 -4.53 31.64 11.78
CA ASP A 191 -5.59 31.91 10.80
C ASP A 191 -6.71 30.86 10.89
N GLU A 192 -7.68 31.11 11.77
CA GLU A 192 -8.78 30.19 12.03
C GLU A 192 -9.72 30.00 10.83
N GLU A 193 -9.85 31.00 9.95
CA GLU A 193 -10.70 30.89 8.75
C GLU A 193 -10.08 29.96 7.71
N THR A 194 -8.77 30.07 7.47
CA THR A 194 -8.05 29.14 6.59
C THR A 194 -8.01 27.75 7.20
N LEU A 195 -7.79 27.63 8.51
CA LEU A 195 -7.82 26.33 9.20
C LEU A 195 -9.19 25.66 9.04
N HIS A 196 -10.28 26.38 9.25
CA HIS A 196 -11.63 25.86 9.10
C HIS A 196 -11.89 25.32 7.68
N LYS A 197 -11.52 26.08 6.64
CA LYS A 197 -11.64 25.64 5.24
C LYS A 197 -10.80 24.40 4.94
N ALA A 198 -9.55 24.36 5.43
CA ALA A 198 -8.68 23.21 5.25
C ALA A 198 -9.27 21.95 5.89
N LEU A 199 -9.87 22.04 7.09
CA LEU A 199 -10.57 20.90 7.70
C LEU A 199 -11.78 20.44 6.89
N GLN A 200 -12.54 21.37 6.31
CA GLN A 200 -13.65 21.01 5.42
C GLN A 200 -13.17 20.30 4.15
N GLU A 201 -12.06 20.76 3.55
CA GLU A 201 -11.43 20.11 2.39
C GLU A 201 -10.91 18.72 2.73
N LEU A 202 -10.29 18.55 3.90
CA LEU A 202 -9.84 17.25 4.39
C LEU A 202 -11.01 16.26 4.57
N ALA A 203 -12.09 16.69 5.24
CA ALA A 203 -13.28 15.87 5.40
C ALA A 203 -13.91 15.48 4.06
N GLY A 204 -13.98 16.42 3.11
CA GLY A 204 -14.45 16.18 1.75
C GLY A 204 -13.61 15.13 1.02
N ALA A 205 -12.28 15.26 1.07
CA ALA A 205 -11.35 14.31 0.43
C ALA A 205 -11.49 12.88 1.01
N ILE A 206 -11.67 12.75 2.32
CA ILE A 206 -11.91 11.44 2.97
C ILE A 206 -13.27 10.84 2.52
N GLY A 207 -14.28 11.69 2.32
CA GLY A 207 -15.55 11.31 1.71
C GLY A 207 -15.36 10.78 0.28
N ASP A 208 -14.63 11.51 -0.56
CA ASP A 208 -14.34 11.11 -1.95
C ASP A 208 -13.52 9.82 -2.03
N MET A 209 -12.58 9.59 -1.10
CA MET A 209 -11.89 8.31 -0.94
C MET A 209 -12.88 7.17 -0.68
N SER A 210 -13.90 7.41 0.15
CA SER A 210 -14.94 6.42 0.44
C SER A 210 -15.79 6.11 -0.79
N GLU A 211 -16.16 7.13 -1.57
CA GLU A 211 -16.87 6.94 -2.84
C GLU A 211 -16.02 6.17 -3.87
N ALA A 212 -14.72 6.47 -3.96
CA ALA A 212 -13.81 5.72 -4.81
C ALA A 212 -13.73 4.24 -4.38
N LEU A 213 -13.62 3.96 -3.08
CA LEU A 213 -13.54 2.60 -2.54
C LEU A 213 -14.81 1.78 -2.85
N LYS A 214 -15.99 2.40 -2.96
CA LYS A 214 -17.24 1.69 -3.31
C LYS A 214 -17.20 1.02 -4.68
N GLN A 215 -16.43 1.59 -5.61
CA GLN A 215 -16.26 1.03 -6.96
C GLN A 215 -15.60 -0.36 -6.95
N MET A 216 -15.01 -0.78 -5.82
CA MET A 216 -14.50 -2.14 -5.64
C MET A 216 -15.57 -3.19 -5.99
N HIS A 217 -16.84 -2.91 -5.69
CA HIS A 217 -17.97 -3.79 -6.00
C HIS A 217 -18.24 -3.99 -7.49
N ASP A 218 -17.91 -3.00 -8.31
CA ASP A 218 -18.20 -3.02 -9.75
C ASP A 218 -17.08 -3.68 -10.54
N TYR A 219 -15.84 -3.56 -10.06
CA TYR A 219 -14.65 -3.98 -10.80
C TYR A 219 -13.95 -5.22 -10.26
N VAL A 220 -14.29 -5.70 -9.05
CA VAL A 220 -13.60 -6.84 -8.43
C VAL A 220 -14.58 -7.91 -8.03
N ASP A 221 -14.39 -9.09 -8.61
CA ASP A 221 -15.10 -10.31 -8.20
C ASP A 221 -14.52 -10.84 -6.86
N PRO A 222 -15.37 -11.02 -5.82
CA PRO A 222 -14.92 -11.53 -4.52
C PRO A 222 -14.28 -12.92 -4.55
N ALA A 223 -14.77 -13.83 -5.39
CA ALA A 223 -14.21 -15.18 -5.51
C ALA A 223 -12.84 -15.15 -6.18
N VAL A 224 -12.67 -14.34 -7.24
CA VAL A 224 -11.36 -14.15 -7.90
C VAL A 224 -10.37 -13.49 -6.96
N PHE A 225 -10.79 -12.46 -6.21
CA PHE A 225 -9.92 -11.82 -5.23
C PHE A 225 -9.43 -12.82 -4.18
N TYR A 226 -10.35 -13.57 -3.58
CA TYR A 226 -10.03 -14.51 -2.51
C TYR A 226 -9.15 -15.66 -2.99
N ALA A 227 -9.54 -16.33 -4.08
CA ALA A 227 -8.92 -17.57 -4.52
C ALA A 227 -7.67 -17.38 -5.39
N VAL A 228 -7.56 -16.25 -6.11
CA VAL A 228 -6.49 -16.03 -7.09
C VAL A 228 -5.57 -14.89 -6.68
N ILE A 229 -6.11 -13.69 -6.44
CA ILE A 229 -5.28 -12.49 -6.27
C ILE A 229 -4.53 -12.51 -4.95
N ARG A 230 -5.23 -12.86 -3.87
CA ARG A 230 -4.75 -12.68 -2.49
C ARG A 230 -3.44 -13.40 -2.20
N ILE A 231 -3.21 -14.58 -2.77
CA ILE A 231 -1.97 -15.32 -2.54
C ILE A 231 -0.75 -14.55 -3.06
N PHE A 232 -0.85 -13.90 -4.22
CA PHE A 232 0.25 -13.12 -4.80
C PHE A 232 0.54 -11.82 -4.07
N LEU A 233 -0.30 -11.41 -3.12
CA LEU A 233 -0.05 -10.26 -2.24
C LEU A 233 0.54 -10.68 -0.89
N SER A 234 0.64 -11.99 -0.63
CA SER A 234 1.07 -12.51 0.65
C SER A 234 2.59 -12.48 0.80
N GLY A 235 3.07 -11.96 1.92
CA GLY A 235 4.48 -11.99 2.25
C GLY A 235 4.88 -13.29 2.94
N TRP A 236 6.12 -13.32 3.42
CA TRP A 236 6.71 -14.46 4.14
C TRP A 236 7.17 -14.07 5.56
N LYS A 237 6.60 -12.98 6.10
CA LYS A 237 6.63 -12.66 7.53
C LYS A 237 5.29 -13.01 8.16
N ASP A 238 5.32 -13.65 9.32
CA ASP A 238 4.12 -14.11 10.03
C ASP A 238 3.23 -15.06 9.20
N ASN A 239 3.78 -15.68 8.14
CA ASN A 239 3.08 -16.56 7.20
C ASN A 239 3.37 -18.05 7.49
N PRO A 240 2.36 -18.84 7.89
CA PRO A 240 2.52 -20.28 8.15
C PRO A 240 3.08 -21.11 6.98
N ALA A 241 2.86 -20.69 5.73
CA ALA A 241 3.40 -21.39 4.55
C ALA A 241 4.90 -21.14 4.34
N MET A 242 5.46 -20.11 4.98
CA MET A 242 6.85 -19.70 4.88
C MET A 242 7.38 -19.28 6.27
N PRO A 243 7.41 -20.19 7.26
CA PRO A 243 7.69 -19.85 8.65
C PRO A 243 9.13 -19.34 8.86
N ASP A 244 10.06 -19.81 8.02
CA ASP A 244 11.47 -19.42 8.09
C ASP A 244 11.75 -18.09 7.37
N GLY A 245 10.83 -17.60 6.53
CA GLY A 245 11.10 -16.52 5.57
C GLY A 245 11.71 -17.02 4.24
N LEU A 246 12.32 -16.12 3.48
CA LEU A 246 12.87 -16.38 2.14
C LEU A 246 14.36 -16.04 2.08
N ILE A 247 15.18 -16.95 1.56
CA ILE A 247 16.61 -16.72 1.31
C ILE A 247 16.77 -15.97 -0.01
N TYR A 248 17.51 -14.87 0.03
CA TYR A 248 17.90 -14.10 -1.15
C TYR A 248 19.30 -14.52 -1.56
N GLU A 249 19.40 -15.46 -2.51
CA GLU A 249 20.68 -16.04 -2.91
C GLU A 249 21.65 -14.95 -3.43
N GLY A 250 22.89 -14.97 -2.95
CA GLY A 250 23.90 -13.95 -3.26
C GLY A 250 23.74 -12.62 -2.52
N VAL A 251 22.71 -12.46 -1.68
CA VAL A 251 22.49 -11.29 -0.83
C VAL A 251 22.65 -11.64 0.65
N SER A 252 22.00 -12.72 1.11
CA SER A 252 22.03 -13.16 2.50
C SER A 252 21.91 -14.68 2.56
N ASP A 253 22.78 -15.32 3.36
CA ASP A 253 22.70 -16.75 3.67
C ASP A 253 21.58 -17.07 4.67
N GLN A 254 21.08 -16.06 5.38
CA GLN A 254 19.97 -16.20 6.31
C GLN A 254 18.64 -15.81 5.64
N PRO A 255 17.56 -16.55 5.90
CA PRO A 255 16.22 -16.17 5.47
C PRO A 255 15.82 -14.78 5.98
N MET A 256 15.16 -14.01 5.12
CA MET A 256 14.64 -12.68 5.44
C MET A 256 13.11 -12.73 5.49
N ALA A 257 12.51 -12.00 6.42
CA ALA A 257 11.06 -11.99 6.63
C ALA A 257 10.43 -10.64 6.26
N TYR A 258 9.58 -10.62 5.23
CA TYR A 258 8.87 -9.41 4.78
C TYR A 258 7.34 -9.59 4.77
N SER A 259 6.63 -8.57 5.23
CA SER A 259 5.16 -8.49 5.20
C SER A 259 4.66 -8.26 3.79
N GLY A 260 3.56 -8.92 3.41
CA GLY A 260 2.95 -8.74 2.10
C GLY A 260 2.23 -7.40 1.95
N GLY A 261 1.78 -7.13 0.72
CA GLY A 261 1.08 -5.89 0.36
C GLY A 261 -0.21 -5.71 1.16
N SER A 262 -0.42 -4.52 1.72
CA SER A 262 -1.61 -4.18 2.50
C SER A 262 -1.95 -2.69 2.35
N ALA A 263 -3.24 -2.35 2.47
CA ALA A 263 -3.68 -0.96 2.56
C ALA A 263 -3.02 -0.20 3.72
N ALA A 264 -2.55 -0.91 4.76
CA ALA A 264 -1.79 -0.32 5.86
C ALA A 264 -0.40 0.20 5.44
N GLN A 265 0.04 0.00 4.20
CA GLN A 265 1.25 0.62 3.64
C GLN A 265 0.95 1.95 2.92
N SER A 266 -0.32 2.35 2.81
CA SER A 266 -0.72 3.64 2.23
C SER A 266 -0.31 4.80 3.13
N THR A 267 0.55 5.70 2.64
CA THR A 267 0.99 6.87 3.41
C THR A 267 -0.16 7.83 3.72
N VAL A 268 -1.19 7.89 2.88
CA VAL A 268 -2.37 8.74 3.09
C VAL A 268 -3.02 8.49 4.45
N LEU A 269 -3.28 7.22 4.77
CA LEU A 269 -3.98 6.86 6.01
C LEU A 269 -3.16 7.26 7.24
N HIS A 270 -1.84 7.09 7.18
CA HIS A 270 -0.93 7.49 8.26
C HIS A 270 -0.85 9.01 8.41
N ALA A 271 -0.77 9.75 7.30
CA ALA A 271 -0.75 11.21 7.34
C ALA A 271 -2.03 11.78 7.95
N PHE A 272 -3.18 11.17 7.66
CA PHE A 272 -4.47 11.60 8.19
C PHE A 272 -4.60 11.28 9.69
N ASP A 273 -4.17 10.10 10.12
CA ASP A 273 -4.15 9.73 11.53
C ASP A 273 -3.24 10.66 12.34
N GLU A 274 -2.02 10.90 11.83
CA GLU A 274 -1.02 11.74 12.49
C GLU A 274 -1.53 13.18 12.61
N PHE A 275 -2.07 13.75 11.52
CA PHE A 275 -2.58 15.12 11.51
C PHE A 275 -3.78 15.32 12.43
N LEU A 276 -4.70 14.35 12.47
CA LEU A 276 -5.87 14.38 13.37
C LEU A 276 -5.51 14.02 14.83
N GLY A 277 -4.27 13.60 15.10
CA GLY A 277 -3.81 13.19 16.42
C GLY A 277 -4.49 11.91 16.92
N ILE A 278 -4.83 10.99 16.03
CA ILE A 278 -5.44 9.70 16.38
C ILE A 278 -4.38 8.79 17.00
N ARG A 279 -4.67 8.27 18.20
CA ARG A 279 -3.77 7.36 18.92
C ARG A 279 -4.36 5.95 18.90
N HIS A 280 -3.68 5.04 18.20
CA HIS A 280 -4.10 3.65 18.12
C HIS A 280 -3.62 2.83 19.31
N SER A 281 -4.16 1.61 19.48
CA SER A 281 -3.65 0.66 20.46
C SER A 281 -2.18 0.30 20.19
N GLU A 282 -1.46 -0.15 21.21
CA GLU A 282 -0.03 -0.52 21.09
C GLU A 282 0.21 -1.57 19.99
N GLU A 283 -0.65 -2.58 19.92
CA GLU A 283 -0.59 -3.63 18.89
C GLU A 283 -0.78 -3.05 17.48
N SER A 284 -1.81 -2.22 17.29
CA SER A 284 -2.09 -1.57 16.00
C SER A 284 -0.98 -0.61 15.60
N THR A 285 -0.44 0.15 16.56
CA THR A 285 0.67 1.09 16.36
C THR A 285 1.93 0.35 15.93
N THR A 286 2.28 -0.75 16.60
CA THR A 286 3.44 -1.59 16.24
C THR A 286 3.32 -2.10 14.80
N PHE A 287 2.14 -2.58 14.42
CA PHE A 287 1.89 -3.02 13.04
C PHE A 287 1.97 -1.87 12.02
N LEU A 288 1.34 -0.73 12.29
CA LEU A 288 1.33 0.43 11.42
C LEU A 288 2.74 1.03 11.27
N HIS A 289 3.52 1.17 12.33
CA HIS A 289 4.90 1.65 12.27
C HIS A 289 5.77 0.71 11.43
N ARG A 290 5.60 -0.60 11.57
CA ARG A 290 6.25 -1.58 10.68
C ARG A 290 5.86 -1.38 9.22
N MET A 291 4.63 -0.96 8.91
CA MET A 291 4.21 -0.67 7.52
C MET A 291 4.83 0.61 6.97
N ARG A 292 5.27 1.56 7.81
CA ARG A 292 6.03 2.74 7.35
C ARG A 292 7.32 2.31 6.64
N ASP A 293 7.95 1.20 7.04
CA ASP A 293 9.15 0.65 6.39
C ASP A 293 8.94 0.20 4.93
N TYR A 294 7.69 0.10 4.48
CA TYR A 294 7.30 -0.27 3.11
C TYR A 294 6.89 0.96 2.29
N MET A 295 7.06 2.17 2.84
CA MET A 295 6.82 3.43 2.15
C MET A 295 8.15 4.02 1.66
N PRO A 296 8.17 4.70 0.50
CA PRO A 296 9.34 5.46 0.07
C PRO A 296 9.84 6.40 1.19
N PRO A 297 11.16 6.54 1.41
CA PRO A 297 11.70 7.38 2.48
C PRO A 297 11.15 8.82 2.50
N PRO A 298 10.98 9.51 1.35
CA PRO A 298 10.36 10.83 1.32
C PRO A 298 8.90 10.85 1.82
N HIS A 299 8.15 9.78 1.56
CA HIS A 299 6.77 9.65 2.03
C HIS A 299 6.70 9.44 3.55
N ARG A 300 7.63 8.65 4.11
CA ARG A 300 7.79 8.54 5.58
C ARG A 300 8.11 9.88 6.20
N ALA A 301 9.08 10.60 5.63
CA ALA A 301 9.49 11.90 6.14
C ALA A 301 8.33 12.91 6.18
N PHE A 302 7.38 12.83 5.24
CA PHE A 302 6.17 13.66 5.28
C PHE A 302 5.30 13.37 6.52
N VAL A 303 5.12 12.10 6.88
CA VAL A 303 4.36 11.72 8.08
C VAL A 303 5.09 12.17 9.35
N GLU A 304 6.41 12.02 9.41
CA GLU A 304 7.20 12.49 10.55
C GLU A 304 7.17 14.02 10.68
N GLU A 305 7.17 14.77 9.58
CA GLU A 305 7.04 16.23 9.62
C GLU A 305 5.65 16.65 10.12
N ILE A 306 4.58 15.92 9.79
CA ILE A 306 3.25 16.13 10.38
C ILE A 306 3.29 15.86 11.89
N HIS A 307 3.96 14.80 12.32
CA HIS A 307 4.11 14.46 13.74
C HIS A 307 4.81 15.57 14.54
N CYS A 308 5.84 16.18 13.95
CA CYS A 308 6.59 17.29 14.56
C CYS A 308 5.86 18.64 14.52
N ALA A 309 4.80 18.77 13.71
CA ALA A 309 4.04 20.01 13.59
C ALA A 309 3.20 20.30 14.86
N PRO A 310 2.74 21.56 15.06
CA PRO A 310 1.82 21.89 16.15
C PRO A 310 0.56 21.01 16.13
N SER A 311 0.14 20.53 17.29
CA SER A 311 -1.01 19.64 17.41
C SER A 311 -2.31 20.34 17.03
N LEU A 312 -2.94 19.90 15.92
CA LEU A 312 -4.27 20.33 15.49
C LEU A 312 -5.30 20.16 16.61
N LYS A 313 -5.35 18.96 17.21
CA LYS A 313 -6.33 18.63 18.25
C LYS A 313 -6.22 19.57 19.45
N GLN A 314 -4.99 19.86 19.89
CA GLN A 314 -4.77 20.82 20.98
C GLN A 314 -5.15 22.25 20.58
N HIS A 315 -4.78 22.67 19.36
CA HIS A 315 -5.12 23.99 18.84
C HIS A 315 -6.63 24.22 18.82
N VAL A 316 -7.39 23.29 18.24
CA VAL A 316 -8.86 23.35 18.15
C VAL A 316 -9.52 23.37 19.54
N LEU A 317 -9.03 22.59 20.50
CA LEU A 317 -9.53 22.63 21.88
C LEU A 317 -9.24 23.96 22.57
N SER A 318 -8.10 24.58 22.27
CA SER A 318 -7.69 25.85 22.89
C SER A 318 -8.34 27.09 22.26
N SER A 319 -8.81 27.01 21.00
CA SER A 319 -9.38 28.16 20.30
C SER A 319 -10.77 28.53 20.80
N GLY A 320 -11.54 27.56 21.31
CA GLY A 320 -12.93 27.75 21.70
C GLY A 320 -13.89 28.03 20.52
N ASP A 321 -13.43 27.88 19.27
CA ASP A 321 -14.27 28.06 18.08
C ASP A 321 -15.07 26.78 17.80
N ALA A 322 -16.39 26.87 18.04
CA ALA A 322 -17.32 25.78 17.80
C ALA A 322 -17.31 25.27 16.34
N ARG A 323 -16.99 26.12 15.36
CA ARG A 323 -16.89 25.74 13.94
C ARG A 323 -15.68 24.85 13.70
N LEU A 324 -14.55 25.16 14.32
CA LEU A 324 -13.34 24.33 14.22
C LEU A 324 -13.53 22.98 14.91
N CYS A 325 -14.17 22.97 16.08
CA CYS A 325 -14.53 21.73 16.76
C CYS A 325 -15.44 20.86 15.88
N ALA A 326 -16.46 21.45 15.26
CA ALA A 326 -17.35 20.74 14.35
C ALA A 326 -16.62 20.20 13.11
N ALA A 327 -15.76 21.01 12.46
CA ALA A 327 -15.01 20.60 11.27
C ALA A 327 -13.96 19.52 11.57
N PHE A 328 -13.27 19.61 12.72
CA PHE A 328 -12.38 18.55 13.19
C PHE A 328 -13.14 17.24 13.39
N ASN A 329 -14.27 17.28 14.11
CA ASN A 329 -15.11 16.09 14.34
C ASN A 329 -15.68 15.52 13.04
N GLN A 330 -15.94 16.35 12.04
CA GLN A 330 -16.35 15.91 10.71
C GLN A 330 -15.23 15.11 10.01
N CYS A 331 -13.96 15.54 10.11
CA CYS A 331 -12.83 14.78 9.58
C CYS A 331 -12.70 13.42 10.27
N VAL A 332 -12.79 13.39 11.61
CA VAL A 332 -12.73 12.16 12.40
C VAL A 332 -13.88 11.20 12.04
N SER A 333 -15.10 11.72 11.89
CA SER A 333 -16.26 10.94 11.47
C SER A 333 -16.06 10.35 10.08
N ALA A 334 -15.64 11.17 9.10
CA ALA A 334 -15.41 10.72 7.73
C ALA A 334 -14.36 9.60 7.69
N LEU A 335 -13.28 9.70 8.47
CA LEU A 335 -12.25 8.67 8.55
C LEU A 335 -12.76 7.39 9.21
N ALA A 336 -13.57 7.52 10.27
CA ALA A 336 -14.22 6.38 10.91
C ALA A 336 -15.22 5.68 9.98
N ASP A 337 -15.92 6.44 9.13
CA ASP A 337 -16.85 5.90 8.13
C ASP A 337 -16.11 5.18 7.00
N LEU A 338 -15.02 5.75 6.48
CA LEU A 338 -14.12 5.07 5.54
C LEU A 338 -13.64 3.73 6.10
N ARG A 339 -13.19 3.71 7.36
CA ARG A 339 -12.73 2.50 8.06
C ARG A 339 -13.86 1.48 8.27
N SER A 340 -15.05 1.96 8.61
CA SER A 340 -16.24 1.12 8.73
C SER A 340 -16.61 0.47 7.39
N TYR A 341 -16.54 1.23 6.31
CA TYR A 341 -16.77 0.71 4.97
C TYR A 341 -15.69 -0.27 4.52
N HIS A 342 -14.42 -0.02 4.83
CA HIS A 342 -13.34 -0.96 4.57
C HIS A 342 -13.55 -2.30 5.29
N ILE A 343 -14.05 -2.31 6.52
CA ILE A 343 -14.45 -3.56 7.22
C ILE A 343 -15.54 -4.30 6.44
N THR A 344 -16.51 -3.59 5.86
CA THR A 344 -17.56 -4.19 5.00
C THR A 344 -16.97 -4.81 3.73
N ILE A 345 -16.04 -4.12 3.06
CA ILE A 345 -15.29 -4.65 1.92
C ILE A 345 -14.57 -5.94 2.33
N VAL A 346 -13.76 -5.89 3.39
CA VAL A 346 -13.00 -7.06 3.88
C VAL A 346 -13.92 -8.22 4.23
N THR A 347 -15.08 -7.96 4.84
CA THR A 347 -16.09 -8.99 5.14
C THR A 347 -16.58 -9.69 3.87
N LYS A 348 -16.90 -8.92 2.82
CA LYS A 348 -17.38 -9.47 1.53
C LYS A 348 -16.28 -10.25 0.79
N TYR A 349 -15.09 -9.65 0.66
CA TYR A 349 -14.00 -10.17 -0.19
C TYR A 349 -13.13 -11.22 0.49
N ILE A 350 -13.19 -11.34 1.82
CA ILE A 350 -12.41 -12.33 2.57
C ILE A 350 -13.34 -13.33 3.26
N THR A 351 -14.15 -12.89 4.22
CA THR A 351 -14.94 -13.82 5.05
C THR A 351 -16.02 -14.55 4.27
N VAL A 352 -16.85 -13.80 3.54
CA VAL A 352 -17.97 -14.39 2.76
C VAL A 352 -17.43 -15.21 1.60
N ALA A 353 -16.38 -14.71 0.91
CA ALA A 353 -15.72 -15.45 -0.16
C ALA A 353 -15.10 -16.77 0.33
N ALA A 354 -14.42 -16.76 1.49
CA ALA A 354 -13.88 -17.96 2.12
C ALA A 354 -14.97 -19.00 2.43
N ALA A 355 -16.08 -18.57 3.03
CA ALA A 355 -17.19 -19.44 3.37
C ALA A 355 -17.82 -20.08 2.12
N LYS A 356 -17.99 -19.30 1.04
CA LYS A 356 -18.48 -19.81 -0.25
C LYS A 356 -17.54 -20.84 -0.86
N ALA A 357 -16.23 -20.55 -0.91
CA ALA A 357 -15.23 -21.48 -1.42
C ALA A 357 -15.22 -22.82 -0.66
N LYS A 358 -15.35 -22.77 0.68
CA LYS A 358 -15.46 -23.99 1.51
C LYS A 358 -16.73 -24.78 1.21
N ALA A 359 -17.86 -24.11 1.05
CA ALA A 359 -19.14 -24.76 0.73
C ALA A 359 -19.07 -25.47 -0.64
N GLU A 360 -18.55 -24.79 -1.66
CA GLU A 360 -18.38 -25.36 -3.01
C GLU A 360 -17.46 -26.59 -3.01
N GLN A 361 -16.36 -26.55 -2.25
CA GLN A 361 -15.48 -27.70 -2.10
C GLN A 361 -16.13 -28.88 -1.37
N ALA A 362 -16.95 -28.63 -0.34
CA ALA A 362 -17.68 -29.68 0.34
C ALA A 362 -18.70 -30.37 -0.59
N GLU A 363 -19.33 -29.61 -1.50
CA GLU A 363 -20.22 -30.17 -2.52
C GLU A 363 -19.48 -30.97 -3.60
N LEU A 364 -18.31 -30.50 -4.05
CA LEU A 364 -17.47 -31.17 -5.04
C LEU A 364 -16.78 -32.44 -4.49
N GLY A 365 -16.31 -32.40 -3.24
CA GLY A 365 -15.71 -33.55 -2.55
C GLY A 365 -16.70 -34.70 -2.32
N ASN A 366 -18.00 -34.42 -2.36
CA ASN A 366 -19.06 -35.44 -2.37
C ASN A 366 -19.32 -36.05 -3.77
N ARG A 367 -18.69 -35.54 -4.84
CA ARG A 367 -18.92 -35.96 -6.24
C ARG A 367 -17.66 -36.36 -7.03
N ALA A 368 -16.44 -36.04 -6.60
CA ALA A 368 -15.20 -36.40 -7.30
C ALA A 368 -14.00 -36.64 -6.36
N GLY A 369 -13.05 -37.48 -6.79
CA GLY A 369 -11.78 -37.78 -6.12
C GLY A 369 -10.80 -36.59 -6.05
N PRO A 370 -9.62 -36.76 -5.43
CA PRO A 370 -8.79 -35.66 -4.92
C PRO A 370 -7.98 -34.97 -6.04
N SER A 371 -8.51 -33.90 -6.66
CA SER A 371 -7.70 -33.12 -7.61
C SER A 371 -8.12 -31.65 -7.83
N THR A 372 -8.76 -30.99 -6.86
CA THR A 372 -8.95 -29.52 -6.90
C THR A 372 -8.23 -28.88 -5.71
N GLY A 373 -7.43 -27.84 -5.99
CA GLY A 373 -6.55 -27.18 -5.03
C GLY A 373 -7.25 -26.80 -3.73
N LYS A 374 -6.57 -27.04 -2.60
CA LYS A 374 -7.09 -26.75 -1.26
C LYS A 374 -7.25 -25.23 -1.05
N PRO A 375 -8.18 -24.80 -0.16
CA PRO A 375 -8.29 -23.39 0.19
C PRO A 375 -7.01 -22.87 0.83
N LEU A 376 -6.76 -21.57 0.67
CA LEU A 376 -5.66 -20.84 1.29
C LEU A 376 -5.79 -20.85 2.82
N SER A 377 -5.28 -21.90 3.44
CA SER A 377 -5.44 -22.18 4.87
C SER A 377 -4.62 -21.23 5.73
N ALA A 378 -3.46 -20.79 5.24
CA ALA A 378 -2.59 -19.85 5.95
C ALA A 378 -3.21 -18.44 6.05
N LEU A 379 -4.17 -18.14 5.17
CA LEU A 379 -4.79 -16.83 5.03
C LEU A 379 -6.22 -16.75 5.61
N GLU A 380 -6.74 -17.76 6.29
CA GLU A 380 -8.14 -17.71 6.74
C GLU A 380 -8.43 -16.59 7.76
N SER A 381 -7.50 -16.30 8.67
CA SER A 381 -7.67 -15.29 9.73
C SER A 381 -6.65 -14.14 9.68
N LYS A 382 -5.63 -14.24 8.82
CA LYS A 382 -4.54 -13.28 8.69
C LYS A 382 -4.60 -12.50 7.37
N GLY A 383 -4.30 -11.20 7.46
CA GLY A 383 -4.13 -10.35 6.29
C GLY A 383 -2.84 -10.68 5.55
N THR A 384 -2.73 -10.26 4.30
CA THR A 384 -1.52 -10.39 3.48
C THR A 384 -0.30 -9.70 4.11
N GLY A 385 -0.52 -8.63 4.89
CA GLY A 385 0.50 -7.96 5.71
C GLY A 385 0.84 -8.66 7.05
N GLY A 386 0.10 -9.71 7.42
CA GLY A 386 0.36 -10.55 8.60
C GLY A 386 -0.48 -10.26 9.85
N SER A 387 -1.37 -9.26 9.85
CA SER A 387 -2.22 -8.93 11.01
C SER A 387 -3.49 -9.80 11.11
N HIS A 388 -4.03 -9.93 12.32
CA HIS A 388 -5.38 -10.48 12.52
C HIS A 388 -6.43 -9.48 12.03
N ILE A 389 -6.94 -9.71 10.83
CA ILE A 389 -7.60 -8.69 10.00
C ILE A 389 -8.69 -7.92 10.76
N PHE A 390 -9.66 -8.63 11.34
CA PHE A 390 -10.80 -7.98 11.99
C PHE A 390 -10.45 -7.32 13.32
N CYS A 391 -9.55 -7.91 14.11
CA CYS A 391 -9.11 -7.30 15.37
C CYS A 391 -8.41 -5.96 15.07
N PHE A 392 -7.47 -5.99 14.12
CA PHE A 392 -6.74 -4.81 13.69
C PHE A 392 -7.68 -3.73 13.13
N LEU A 393 -8.51 -4.05 12.12
CA LEU A 393 -9.37 -3.04 11.48
C LEU A 393 -10.41 -2.45 12.44
N LYS A 394 -10.99 -3.26 13.32
CA LYS A 394 -11.93 -2.75 14.34
C LYS A 394 -11.20 -1.86 15.35
N SER A 395 -10.02 -2.27 15.83
CA SER A 395 -9.22 -1.47 16.77
C SER A 395 -8.85 -0.11 16.18
N VAL A 396 -8.39 -0.07 14.93
CA VAL A 396 -8.07 1.18 14.22
C VAL A 396 -9.32 2.06 14.04
N ARG A 397 -10.46 1.50 13.64
CA ARG A 397 -11.74 2.24 13.53
C ARG A 397 -12.19 2.81 14.89
N ASP A 398 -12.16 2.00 15.94
CA ASP A 398 -12.70 2.37 17.25
C ASP A 398 -11.85 3.48 17.88
N THR A 399 -10.52 3.36 17.82
CA THR A 399 -9.61 4.44 18.25
C THR A 399 -9.72 5.71 17.40
N THR A 400 -10.17 5.62 16.14
CA THR A 400 -10.55 6.80 15.34
C THR A 400 -11.73 7.52 15.96
N ARG A 401 -12.79 6.79 16.30
CA ARG A 401 -14.03 7.36 16.87
C ARG A 401 -13.77 8.01 18.22
N GLU A 402 -12.92 7.40 19.03
CA GLU A 402 -12.42 7.96 20.29
C GLU A 402 -11.60 9.26 20.10
N GLY A 403 -11.15 9.53 18.88
CA GLY A 403 -10.45 10.76 18.51
C GLY A 403 -11.32 12.02 18.56
N MET A 404 -12.65 11.89 18.52
CA MET A 404 -13.59 13.01 18.60
C MET A 404 -13.39 13.85 19.86
N ILE A 405 -13.72 15.14 19.77
CA ILE A 405 -13.61 16.11 20.86
C ILE A 405 -14.98 16.73 21.16
N SER A 406 -15.18 17.11 22.42
CA SER A 406 -16.36 17.91 22.82
C SER A 406 -16.00 19.40 22.76
N ALA A 407 -16.96 20.22 22.31
CA ALA A 407 -16.85 21.67 22.27
C ALA A 407 -16.86 22.28 23.68
#